data_AF-A0A7W9UL55-F1
#
_entry.id   AF-A0A7W9UL55-F1
#
_cell.length_a   1.000
_cell.length_b   1.000
_cell.length_c   1.000
_cell.angle_alpha   90.00
_cell.angle_beta   90.00
_cell.angle_gamma   90.00
#
_symmetry.space_group_name_H-M   'P 1'
#
loop_
_entity.id
_entity.type
_entity.pdbx_description
1 polymer ?
#
loop_
_entity_poly.entity_id
_entity_poly.type
_entity_poly.pdbx_seq_one_letter_code
_entity_poly.pdbx_strand_id
1 'polypeptide(L)' 'MNQPERHLQLVQPDPASARVRELTARAARAGYRLVRAPAAPYEWRLLDALDGQTLFSAARLDEIDLWLRT' A
#
# COMPACT_ATOMS: atom_id res chain seq x y z
N MET A 1 42.55 11.85 -3.64
CA MET A 1 41.38 12.58 -3.14
C MET A 1 40.38 12.64 -4.27
N ASN A 2 39.16 12.14 -4.10
CA ASN A 2 37.91 12.66 -4.69
C ASN A 2 36.72 11.77 -4.21
N GLN A 3 36.13 12.23 -3.11
CA GLN A 3 34.77 12.07 -2.57
C GLN A 3 33.89 10.88 -3.04
N PRO A 4 33.45 9.98 -2.14
CA PRO A 4 32.29 9.13 -2.41
C PRO A 4 31.06 10.00 -2.24
N GLU A 5 30.49 10.45 -3.36
CA GLU A 5 29.23 11.18 -3.36
C GLU A 5 28.19 10.31 -2.67
N ARG A 6 27.88 10.68 -1.43
CA ARG A 6 26.68 10.30 -0.74
C ARG A 6 25.53 10.86 -1.54
N HIS A 7 25.17 10.16 -2.61
CA HIS A 7 23.79 10.03 -3.05
C HIS A 7 23.03 9.45 -1.85
N LEU A 8 22.75 10.33 -0.88
CA LEU A 8 21.44 10.43 -0.28
C LEU A 8 20.49 10.62 -1.45
N GLN A 9 20.26 9.51 -2.15
CA GLN A 9 19.13 9.32 -3.02
C GLN A 9 17.98 9.42 -2.02
N LEU A 10 17.55 10.67 -1.81
CA LEU A 10 16.29 10.99 -1.18
C LEU A 10 15.35 9.97 -1.80
N VAL A 11 14.97 8.99 -0.99
CA VAL A 11 13.87 8.09 -1.31
C VAL A 11 12.69 9.05 -1.26
N GLN A 12 12.54 9.83 -2.33
CA GLN A 12 11.33 10.56 -2.61
C GLN A 12 10.30 9.45 -2.51
N PRO A 13 9.42 9.48 -1.50
CA PRO A 13 8.42 8.46 -1.39
C PRO A 13 7.70 8.51 -2.73
N ASP A 14 7.87 7.45 -3.52
CA ASP A 14 7.21 7.35 -4.81
C ASP A 14 5.76 7.79 -4.57
N PRO A 15 5.16 8.66 -5.39
CA PRO A 15 3.82 9.17 -5.12
C PRO A 15 2.81 8.02 -4.93
N ALA A 16 3.06 6.83 -5.49
CA ALA A 16 2.31 5.62 -5.17
C ALA A 16 2.54 5.15 -3.72
N SER A 17 3.75 5.21 -3.18
CA SER A 17 4.04 4.91 -1.76
C SER A 17 3.32 5.84 -0.78
N ALA A 18 3.19 7.13 -1.09
CA ALA A 18 2.41 8.05 -0.26
C ALA A 18 0.92 7.64 -0.22
N ARG A 19 0.33 7.39 -1.40
CA ARG A 19 -1.05 6.88 -1.53
C ARG A 19 -1.26 5.54 -0.81
N VAL A 20 -0.32 4.60 -0.95
CA VAL A 20 -0.37 3.30 -0.25
C VAL A 20 -0.38 3.50 1.25
N ARG A 21 0.46 4.39 1.79
CA ARG A 21 0.49 4.68 3.23
C ARG A 21 -0.82 5.28 3.73
N GLU A 22 -1.39 6.24 2.99
CA GLU A 22 -2.69 6.83 3.33
C GLU A 22 -3.82 5.79 3.31
N LEU A 23 -3.86 4.94 2.26
CA LEU A 23 -4.85 3.87 2.16
C LEU A 23 -4.67 2.82 3.25
N THR A 24 -3.43 2.47 3.57
CA THR A 24 -3.11 1.53 4.66
C THR A 24 -3.56 2.12 6.00
N ALA A 25 -3.35 3.41 6.23
CA ALA A 25 -3.81 4.08 7.44
C ALA A 25 -5.34 4.13 7.51
N ARG A 26 -6.04 4.39 6.39
CA ARG A 26 -7.50 4.35 6.33
C ARG A 26 -8.05 2.95 6.58
N ALA A 27 -7.48 1.94 5.91
CA ALA A 27 -7.79 0.54 6.12
C ALA A 27 -7.63 0.19 7.60
N ALA A 28 -6.47 0.52 8.20
CA ALA A 28 -6.20 0.23 9.61
C ALA A 28 -7.21 0.88 10.56
N ARG A 29 -7.64 2.11 10.28
CA ARG A 29 -8.65 2.81 11.08
C ARG A 29 -10.03 2.16 11.00
N ALA A 30 -10.35 1.52 9.88
CA ALA A 30 -11.59 0.79 9.68
C ALA A 30 -11.49 -0.70 10.11
N GLY A 31 -10.33 -1.14 10.62
CA GLY A 31 -10.14 -2.53 11.02
C GLY A 31 -9.72 -3.44 9.87
N TYR A 32 -9.04 -2.91 8.86
CA TYR A 32 -8.57 -3.64 7.69
C TYR A 32 -7.06 -3.49 7.49
N ARG A 33 -6.45 -4.46 6.82
CA ARG A 33 -5.03 -4.47 6.44
C ARG A 33 -4.88 -4.55 4.93
N LEU A 34 -4.23 -3.54 4.36
CA LEU A 34 -3.86 -3.53 2.95
C LEU A 34 -2.55 -4.30 2.74
N VAL A 35 -2.54 -5.29 1.86
CA VAL A 35 -1.33 -6.02 1.46
C VAL A 35 -1.25 -6.10 -0.06
N ARG A 36 -0.03 -6.29 -0.58
CA ARG A 36 0.22 -6.52 -2.00
C ARG A 36 0.57 -7.99 -2.22
N ALA A 37 -0.06 -8.62 -3.22
CA ALA A 37 0.26 -9.98 -3.60
C ALA A 37 1.71 -10.07 -4.11
N PRO A 38 2.49 -11.08 -3.68
CA PRO A 38 3.87 -11.26 -4.11
C PRO A 38 4.00 -11.82 -5.54
N ALA A 39 2.93 -12.41 -6.09
CA ALA A 39 2.90 -12.98 -7.42
C ALA A 39 2.09 -12.10 -8.38
N ALA A 40 2.50 -12.08 -9.66
CA ALA A 40 1.74 -11.44 -10.74
C ALA A 40 0.28 -11.96 -10.71
N PRO A 41 -0.73 -11.07 -10.76
CA PRO A 41 -0.66 -9.69 -11.28
C PRO A 41 -0.26 -8.59 -10.28
N TYR A 42 0.30 -8.93 -9.11
CA TYR A 42 0.64 -7.97 -8.04
C TYR A 42 -0.55 -7.20 -7.51
N GLU A 43 -1.68 -7.90 -7.38
CA GLU A 43 -2.95 -7.35 -6.91
C GLU A 43 -2.85 -6.89 -5.46
N TRP A 44 -3.56 -5.82 -5.16
CA TRP A 44 -3.79 -5.34 -3.81
C TRP A 44 -4.92 -6.13 -3.19
N ARG A 45 -4.70 -6.62 -1.97
CA ARG A 45 -5.70 -7.31 -1.18
C ARG A 45 -5.94 -6.54 0.09
N LEU A 46 -7.21 -6.32 0.38
CA LEU A 46 -7.69 -5.81 1.64
C LEU A 46 -8.13 -6.99 2.49
N LEU A 47 -7.48 -7.14 3.63
CA LEU A 47 -7.74 -8.21 4.58
C LEU A 47 -8.44 -7.61 5.79
N ASP A 48 -9.29 -8.39 6.42
CA ASP A 48 -9.81 -8.06 7.73
C ASP A 48 -8.67 -8.04 8.76
N ALA A 49 -8.65 -7.06 9.66
CA ALA A 49 -7.60 -6.98 10.68
C ALA A 49 -7.83 -7.92 11.87
N LEU A 50 -9.06 -8.42 12.08
CA LEU A 50 -9.37 -9.40 13.12
C LEU A 50 -8.97 -10.81 12.68
N ASP A 51 -9.46 -11.25 11.52
CA ASP A 51 -9.27 -12.65 11.07
C ASP A 51 -8.16 -12.80 10.03
N GLY A 52 -7.79 -11.72 9.34
CA GLY A 52 -6.88 -11.81 8.20
C GLY A 52 -7.55 -12.41 6.96
N GLN A 53 -8.88 -12.51 6.93
CA GLN A 53 -9.61 -12.95 5.75
C GLN A 53 -9.48 -11.91 4.62
N THR A 54 -9.23 -12.33 3.39
CA THR A 54 -9.30 -11.41 2.24
C THR A 54 -10.75 -10.99 2.01
N LEU A 55 -11.04 -9.71 2.23
CA LEU A 55 -12.36 -9.11 2.01
C LEU A 55 -12.51 -8.60 0.58
N PHE A 56 -11.44 -8.02 0.04
CA PHE A 56 -11.47 -7.41 -1.28
C PHE A 56 -10.11 -7.53 -1.97
N SER A 57 -10.11 -7.76 -3.28
CA SER A 57 -8.89 -7.87 -4.10
C SER A 57 -9.05 -7.01 -5.34
N ALA A 58 -8.04 -6.20 -5.65
CA ALA A 58 -8.07 -5.29 -6.79
C ALA A 58 -6.69 -5.14 -7.41
N ALA A 59 -6.63 -4.92 -8.72
CA ALA A 59 -5.37 -4.62 -9.39
C ALA A 59 -4.87 -3.20 -9.07
N ARG A 60 -5.79 -2.28 -8.73
CA ARG A 60 -5.47 -0.86 -8.50
C ARG A 60 -5.87 -0.40 -7.10
N LEU A 61 -5.07 0.50 -6.55
CA LEU A 61 -5.34 1.16 -5.28
C LEU A 61 -6.60 2.03 -5.28
N ASP A 62 -7.02 2.52 -6.45
CA ASP A 62 -8.22 3.35 -6.59
C ASP A 62 -9.49 2.57 -6.22
N GLU A 63 -9.55 1.29 -6.59
CA GLU A 63 -10.64 0.39 -6.23
C GLU A 63 -10.66 0.09 -4.72
N ILE A 64 -9.48 -0.01 -4.10
CA ILE A 64 -9.35 -0.12 -2.64
C ILE A 64 -9.84 1.16 -1.96
N ASP A 65 -9.49 2.35 -2.47
CA ASP A 65 -9.97 3.64 -1.91
C ASP A 65 -11.49 3.73 -1.99
N LEU A 66 -12.08 3.33 -3.12
CA LEU A 66 -13.52 3.34 -3.32
C LEU A 66 -14.22 2.40 -2.34
N TRP A 67 -13.69 1.19 -2.14
CA TRP A 67 -14.22 0.24 -1.18
C TRP A 67 -14.15 0.78 0.26
N LEU A 68 -13.05 1.44 0.64
CA LEU A 68 -12.89 2.04 1.98
C LEU A 68 -13.77 3.28 2.22
N ARG A 69 -14.38 3.85 1.18
CA ARG A 69 -15.32 4.97 1.28
C ARG A 69 -16.77 4.52 1.49
N THR A 70 -17.07 3.24 1.29
CA THR A 70 -18.43 2.71 1.47
C THR A 70 -18.76 2.51 2.94
#